data_AF-A0A9W7BIQ5-F1
#
_entry.id   AF-A0A9W7BIQ5-F1
#
_cell.length_a   1.000
_cell.length_b   1.000
_cell.length_c   1.000
_cell.angle_alpha   90.00
_cell.angle_beta   90.00
_cell.angle_gamma   90.00
#
_symmetry.space_group_name_H-M   'P 1'
#
loop_
_entity.id
_entity.type
_entity.pdbx_description
1 polymer ?
#
loop_
_entity_poly.entity_id
_entity_poly.type
_entity_poly.pdbx_seq_one_letter_code
_entity_poly.pdbx_strand_id
1 'polypeptide(L)'
;MNYPSLAFLVLLLLPVVSTFAPFVAPSSRRSFTITSTEFDDSSPSDSSDETFEEQQEQGDSTAAALASARDRLLDYVEDESSECSRGEVETLVTSLVESSRIFAASEKTQMSTTPLLTGSWSLAYSSTDSTRSSPFFPCFTKAFGDSASSQIYRITDSIPSGIKDVGDAKQTFDVDKGTLVSRVEVSALNSISSSVMTTRSTFNVDKEGPNEATLNVEVGTTKPEKSTVVDKLPDLFKGLVESVPGFPSGMALEAVKKGSGKVVFEEVFFDEEVRVNKYETGTGDYGGETFVWRRTSFGSDIDEGEKVWEF
;
A
#
# COMPACT_ATOMS: atom_id res chain seq x y z
N MET A 1 0.74 -24.62 -24.80
CA MET A 1 1.40 -23.35 -24.48
C MET A 1 2.38 -23.62 -23.36
N ASN A 2 3.68 -23.58 -23.64
CA ASN A 2 4.70 -23.69 -22.61
C ASN A 2 4.71 -22.35 -21.85
N TYR A 3 4.66 -22.37 -20.51
CA TYR A 3 4.65 -21.19 -19.65
C TYR A 3 6.05 -20.90 -19.09
N PRO A 4 6.99 -20.31 -19.86
CA PRO A 4 8.26 -19.84 -19.30
C PRO A 4 8.07 -18.64 -18.36
N SER A 5 6.94 -17.93 -18.39
CA SER A 5 6.72 -16.75 -17.53
C SER A 5 6.40 -17.08 -16.07
N LEU A 6 5.71 -18.19 -15.78
CA LEU A 6 5.37 -18.56 -14.41
C LEU A 6 6.61 -19.03 -13.63
N ALA A 7 7.49 -19.81 -14.29
CA ALA A 7 8.76 -20.23 -13.70
C ALA A 7 9.67 -19.03 -13.41
N PHE A 8 9.64 -17.99 -14.24
CA PHE A 8 10.42 -16.76 -14.02
C PHE A 8 9.85 -15.91 -12.88
N LEU A 9 8.52 -15.83 -12.75
CA LEU A 9 7.85 -15.16 -11.64
C LEU A 9 8.10 -15.88 -10.30
N VAL A 10 8.05 -17.22 -10.32
CA VAL A 10 8.44 -18.05 -9.17
C VAL A 10 9.94 -17.90 -8.91
N LEU A 11 10.79 -17.78 -9.94
CA LEU A 11 12.24 -17.52 -9.80
C LEU A 11 12.57 -16.14 -9.19
N LEU A 12 11.79 -15.11 -9.50
CA LEU A 12 11.89 -13.80 -8.85
C LEU A 12 11.50 -13.86 -7.36
N LEU A 13 10.65 -14.81 -6.97
CA LEU A 13 10.26 -15.09 -5.59
C LEU A 13 11.13 -16.18 -4.92
N LEU A 14 11.94 -16.93 -5.68
CA LEU A 14 12.71 -18.09 -5.22
C LEU A 14 14.02 -17.85 -4.47
N PRO A 15 14.67 -16.66 -4.40
CA PRO A 15 15.85 -16.56 -3.55
C PRO A 15 15.55 -16.80 -2.06
N VAL A 16 14.27 -16.96 -1.68
CA VAL A 16 13.87 -17.30 -0.30
C VAL A 16 13.21 -18.69 -0.15
N VAL A 17 12.75 -19.33 -1.23
CA VAL A 17 11.80 -20.48 -1.13
C VAL A 17 12.45 -21.85 -1.36
N SER A 18 13.72 -21.95 -1.76
CA SER A 18 14.35 -23.23 -2.10
C SER A 18 14.62 -24.20 -0.91
N THR A 19 14.10 -23.97 0.29
CA THR A 19 14.46 -24.77 1.48
C THR A 19 13.33 -25.35 2.33
N PHE A 20 12.05 -25.17 2.00
CA PHE A 20 10.98 -25.60 2.91
C PHE A 20 9.90 -26.47 2.25
N ALA A 21 9.75 -27.69 2.76
CA ALA A 21 8.63 -28.59 2.46
C ALA A 21 7.42 -28.27 3.38
N PRO A 22 6.17 -28.41 2.90
CA PRO A 22 5.00 -27.95 3.64
C PRO A 22 4.57 -28.91 4.76
N PHE A 23 4.32 -28.35 5.95
CA PHE A 23 3.59 -28.99 7.05
C PHE A 23 2.11 -28.57 6.97
N VAL A 24 1.21 -29.55 6.90
CA VAL A 24 -0.24 -29.33 6.76
C VAL A 24 -0.93 -29.50 8.11
N ALA A 25 -1.67 -28.49 8.56
CA ALA A 25 -2.57 -28.58 9.73
C ALA A 25 -4.03 -28.23 9.34
N PRO A 26 -5.04 -28.90 9.93
CA PRO A 26 -6.45 -28.72 9.57
C PRO A 26 -7.12 -27.57 10.33
N SER A 27 -7.95 -26.78 9.63
CA SER A 27 -8.74 -25.66 10.19
C SER A 27 -10.21 -26.03 10.43
N SER A 28 -10.73 -25.72 11.61
CA SER A 28 -12.14 -25.83 11.99
C SER A 28 -12.88 -24.50 11.73
N ARG A 29 -14.06 -24.57 11.10
CA ARG A 29 -14.96 -23.42 10.83
C ARG A 29 -16.04 -23.32 11.93
N ARG A 30 -16.29 -22.11 12.42
CA ARG A 30 -17.54 -21.74 13.12
C ARG A 30 -18.18 -20.55 12.39
N SER A 31 -19.50 -20.59 12.25
CA SER A 31 -20.33 -19.54 11.66
C SER A 31 -21.06 -18.77 12.76
N PHE A 32 -21.24 -17.46 12.56
CA PHE A 32 -22.12 -16.60 13.36
C PHE A 32 -23.19 -15.95 12.47
N THR A 33 -24.35 -15.68 13.05
CA THR A 33 -25.53 -15.06 12.41
C THR A 33 -25.83 -13.74 13.10
N ILE A 34 -26.07 -12.69 12.32
CA ILE A 34 -26.40 -11.33 12.79
C ILE A 34 -27.90 -11.07 12.57
N THR A 35 -28.53 -10.41 13.54
CA THR A 35 -29.96 -10.03 13.55
C THR A 35 -30.10 -8.53 13.30
N SER A 36 -31.03 -8.15 12.42
CA SER A 36 -31.33 -6.78 12.01
C SER A 36 -32.33 -6.11 12.96
N THR A 37 -32.14 -4.84 13.27
CA THR A 37 -33.08 -3.98 14.02
C THR A 37 -33.61 -2.84 13.14
N GLU A 38 -34.92 -2.59 13.24
CA GLU A 38 -35.68 -1.60 12.48
C GLU A 38 -35.48 -0.17 13.02
N PHE A 39 -35.59 0.81 12.13
CA PHE A 39 -35.41 2.25 12.39
C PHE A 39 -36.76 2.97 12.26
N ASP A 40 -37.07 3.82 13.24
CA ASP A 40 -38.31 4.60 13.36
C ASP A 40 -38.15 5.98 12.69
N ASP A 41 -39.20 6.45 12.04
CA ASP A 41 -39.26 7.64 11.19
C ASP A 41 -39.93 8.80 11.96
N SER A 42 -39.25 9.94 12.08
CA SER A 42 -39.76 11.14 12.78
C SER A 42 -39.49 12.40 11.98
N SER A 43 -40.58 13.10 11.64
CA SER A 43 -40.60 14.31 10.81
C SER A 43 -40.01 15.54 11.50
N PRO A 44 -39.27 16.42 10.78
CA PRO A 44 -38.71 17.64 11.35
C PRO A 44 -39.71 18.80 11.35
N SER A 45 -39.63 19.62 12.39
CA SER A 45 -40.36 20.90 12.56
C SER A 45 -39.43 22.08 12.24
N ASP A 46 -40.02 23.13 11.67
CA ASP A 46 -39.37 24.30 11.09
C ASP A 46 -38.97 25.32 12.19
N SER A 47 -37.66 25.44 12.47
CA SER A 47 -37.09 26.48 13.35
C SER A 47 -35.78 26.99 12.77
N SER A 48 -35.84 28.15 12.13
CA SER A 48 -34.71 28.82 11.47
C SER A 48 -34.33 30.08 12.28
N ASP A 49 -33.27 29.98 13.11
CA ASP A 49 -32.33 31.12 13.34
C ASP A 49 -31.12 30.81 14.27
N GLU A 50 -31.02 29.68 14.97
CA GLU A 50 -29.89 29.40 15.89
C GLU A 50 -28.78 28.48 15.32
N THR A 51 -28.82 28.15 14.02
CA THR A 51 -28.05 27.02 13.47
C THR A 51 -26.59 27.34 13.08
N PHE A 52 -26.17 28.60 13.14
CA PHE A 52 -24.85 28.99 12.58
C PHE A 52 -23.69 28.90 13.59
N GLU A 53 -23.93 29.15 14.88
CA GLU A 53 -22.86 29.09 15.90
C GLU A 53 -22.52 27.63 16.27
N GLU A 54 -23.50 26.72 16.33
CA GLU A 54 -23.26 25.30 16.64
C GLU A 54 -22.44 24.57 15.55
N GLN A 55 -22.60 24.93 14.26
CA GLN A 55 -21.87 24.29 13.17
C GLN A 55 -20.37 24.63 13.17
N GLN A 56 -20.00 25.83 13.64
CA GLN A 56 -18.61 26.25 13.69
C GLN A 56 -17.85 25.59 14.86
N GLU A 57 -18.46 25.46 16.03
CA GLU A 57 -17.85 24.76 17.18
C GLU A 57 -17.62 23.27 16.90
N GLN A 58 -18.51 22.61 16.15
CA GLN A 58 -18.36 21.21 15.78
C GLN A 58 -17.19 21.00 14.79
N GLY A 59 -16.96 21.92 13.84
CA GLY A 59 -15.83 21.88 12.91
C GLY A 59 -14.48 21.95 13.62
N ASP A 60 -14.32 22.90 14.54
CA ASP A 60 -13.07 23.07 15.30
C ASP A 60 -12.74 21.86 16.17
N SER A 61 -13.77 21.25 16.79
CA SER A 61 -13.59 20.03 17.59
C SER A 61 -13.16 18.83 16.74
N THR A 62 -13.65 18.70 15.50
CA THR A 62 -13.28 17.57 14.63
C THR A 62 -11.87 17.71 14.06
N ALA A 63 -11.47 18.92 13.67
CA ALA A 63 -10.10 19.20 13.25
C ALA A 63 -9.07 18.90 14.36
N ALA A 64 -9.36 19.32 15.59
CA ALA A 64 -8.50 19.05 16.74
C ALA A 64 -8.40 17.54 17.06
N ALA A 65 -9.52 16.81 16.96
CA ALA A 65 -9.53 15.36 17.14
C ALA A 65 -8.72 14.64 16.06
N LEU A 66 -8.81 15.08 14.80
CA LEU A 66 -8.05 14.53 13.69
C LEU A 66 -6.54 14.77 13.83
N ALA A 67 -6.14 16.00 14.18
CA ALA A 67 -4.74 16.32 14.47
C ALA A 67 -4.19 15.48 15.64
N SER A 68 -4.96 15.34 16.73
CA SER A 68 -4.57 14.51 17.87
C SER A 68 -4.45 13.02 17.50
N ALA A 69 -5.35 12.50 16.68
CA ALA A 69 -5.28 11.11 16.19
C ALA A 69 -4.07 10.89 15.28
N ARG A 70 -3.74 11.87 14.42
CA ARG A 70 -2.55 11.87 13.57
C ARG A 70 -1.29 11.84 14.40
N ASP A 71 -1.15 12.74 15.37
CA ASP A 71 0.05 12.82 16.22
C ASP A 71 0.26 11.50 16.96
N ARG A 72 -0.80 10.91 17.52
CA ARG A 72 -0.73 9.59 18.15
C ARG A 72 -0.30 8.48 17.20
N LEU A 73 -0.71 8.54 15.93
CA LEU A 73 -0.31 7.57 14.92
C LEU A 73 1.17 7.74 14.56
N LEU A 74 1.64 8.99 14.42
CA LEU A 74 3.05 9.29 14.15
C LEU A 74 3.95 8.90 15.32
N ASP A 75 3.56 9.24 16.55
CA ASP A 75 4.26 8.84 17.77
C ASP A 75 4.40 7.32 17.84
N TYR A 76 3.33 6.58 17.50
CA TYR A 76 3.38 5.12 17.46
C TYR A 76 4.33 4.58 16.39
N VAL A 77 4.36 5.22 15.22
CA VAL A 77 5.22 4.80 14.11
C VAL A 77 6.70 5.11 14.41
N GLU A 78 6.99 6.20 15.11
CA GLU A 78 8.36 6.61 15.45
C GLU A 78 8.90 5.89 16.69
N ASP A 79 8.05 5.56 17.66
CA ASP A 79 8.44 4.90 18.89
C ASP A 79 8.36 3.37 18.76
N GLU A 80 9.47 2.75 18.34
CA GLU A 80 9.63 1.29 18.31
C GLU A 80 9.41 0.62 19.69
N SER A 81 9.44 1.40 20.79
CA SER A 81 9.19 0.90 22.15
C SER A 81 7.73 1.02 22.60
N SER A 82 6.87 1.62 21.78
CA SER A 82 5.45 1.78 22.10
C SER A 82 4.75 0.41 22.18
N GLU A 83 4.21 0.09 23.36
CA GLU A 83 3.49 -1.19 23.62
C GLU A 83 2.11 -1.26 22.94
N CYS A 84 1.79 -0.33 22.04
CA CYS A 84 0.49 -0.29 21.38
C CYS A 84 0.33 -1.52 20.47
N SER A 85 -0.78 -2.22 20.67
CA SER A 85 -1.09 -3.43 19.93
C SER A 85 -1.49 -3.09 18.50
N ARG A 86 -1.21 -4.00 17.56
CA ARG A 86 -1.64 -3.88 16.16
C ARG A 86 -3.14 -3.55 16.01
N GLY A 87 -3.99 -4.09 16.89
CA GLY A 87 -5.43 -3.83 16.86
C GLY A 87 -5.81 -2.40 17.27
N GLU A 88 -5.05 -1.78 18.17
CA GLU A 88 -5.24 -0.38 18.55
C GLU A 88 -4.85 0.55 17.40
N VAL A 89 -3.76 0.26 16.70
CA VAL A 89 -3.33 1.01 15.51
C VAL A 89 -4.36 0.90 14.39
N GLU A 90 -4.89 -0.30 14.14
CA GLU A 90 -5.91 -0.53 13.13
C GLU A 90 -7.21 0.24 13.46
N THR A 91 -7.59 0.25 14.74
CA THR A 91 -8.73 1.03 15.23
C THR A 91 -8.48 2.53 15.05
N LEU A 92 -7.28 3.01 15.36
CA LEU A 92 -6.88 4.41 15.18
C LEU A 92 -6.91 4.81 13.71
N VAL A 93 -6.28 4.06 12.81
CA VAL A 93 -6.28 4.31 11.36
C VAL A 93 -7.71 4.32 10.82
N THR A 94 -8.54 3.35 11.20
CA THR A 94 -9.94 3.30 10.79
C THR A 94 -10.72 4.53 11.26
N SER A 95 -10.58 4.90 12.53
CA SER A 95 -11.22 6.09 13.11
C SER A 95 -10.77 7.37 12.43
N LEU A 96 -9.50 7.43 12.02
CA LEU A 96 -8.89 8.62 11.43
C LEU A 96 -9.34 8.80 9.98
N VAL A 97 -9.39 7.72 9.19
CA VAL A 97 -9.98 7.72 7.83
C VAL A 97 -11.46 8.11 7.87
N GLU A 98 -12.23 7.61 8.84
CA GLU A 98 -13.65 8.00 8.94
C GLU A 98 -13.80 9.47 9.34
N SER A 99 -13.00 9.94 10.30
CA SER A 99 -13.02 11.33 10.73
C SER A 99 -12.59 12.30 9.62
N SER A 100 -11.60 11.92 8.80
CA SER A 100 -11.15 12.74 7.66
C SER A 100 -12.25 12.86 6.60
N ARG A 101 -13.02 11.79 6.36
CA ARG A 101 -14.17 11.81 5.45
C ARG A 101 -15.27 12.74 5.93
N ILE A 102 -15.61 12.66 7.22
CA ILE A 102 -16.61 13.55 7.83
C ILE A 102 -16.14 15.00 7.75
N PHE A 103 -14.88 15.27 8.10
CA PHE A 103 -14.30 16.60 8.03
C PHE A 103 -14.30 17.16 6.60
N ALA A 104 -13.84 16.36 5.63
CA ALA A 104 -13.81 16.71 4.22
C ALA A 104 -15.21 16.98 3.61
N ALA A 105 -16.24 16.26 4.08
CA ALA A 105 -17.62 16.53 3.68
C ALA A 105 -18.17 17.83 4.28
N SER A 106 -17.64 18.26 5.43
CA SER A 106 -18.07 19.47 6.14
C SER A 106 -17.41 20.75 5.62
N GLU A 107 -16.13 20.70 5.23
CA GLU A 107 -15.44 21.81 4.61
C GLU A 107 -15.75 21.89 3.11
N LYS A 108 -16.34 23.01 2.67
CA LYS A 108 -16.57 23.29 1.23
C LYS A 108 -15.27 23.60 0.47
N THR A 109 -14.10 23.47 1.10
CA THR A 109 -12.82 23.83 0.51
C THR A 109 -12.23 22.60 -0.18
N GLN A 110 -12.50 22.48 -1.48
CA GLN A 110 -11.82 21.50 -2.32
C GLN A 110 -10.33 21.87 -2.46
N MET A 111 -9.47 21.27 -1.65
CA MET A 111 -8.04 21.24 -1.93
C MET A 111 -7.78 20.20 -3.03
N SER A 112 -7.01 20.57 -4.07
CA SER A 112 -6.57 19.58 -5.06
C SER A 112 -5.58 18.63 -4.38
N THR A 113 -5.82 17.34 -4.54
CA THR A 113 -5.01 16.27 -3.94
C THR A 113 -3.78 15.93 -4.78
N THR A 114 -3.73 16.42 -6.03
CA THR A 114 -2.61 16.17 -6.94
C THR A 114 -1.27 16.74 -6.45
N PRO A 115 -1.16 18.00 -5.97
CA PRO A 115 0.06 18.50 -5.33
C PRO A 115 0.47 17.70 -4.09
N LEU A 116 -0.51 17.14 -3.39
CA LEU A 116 -0.26 16.31 -2.22
C LEU A 116 0.34 14.95 -2.59
N LEU A 117 0.26 14.46 -3.82
CA LEU A 117 0.88 13.17 -4.19
C LEU A 117 2.39 13.29 -4.41
N THR A 118 2.85 14.39 -5.01
CA THR A 118 4.22 14.56 -5.51
C THR A 118 5.29 14.39 -4.43
N GLY A 119 6.32 13.59 -4.72
CA GLY A 119 7.47 13.39 -3.83
C GLY A 119 7.62 11.96 -3.34
N SER A 120 8.43 11.77 -2.30
CA SER A 120 8.75 10.46 -1.75
C SER A 120 8.06 10.20 -0.42
N TRP A 121 7.60 8.97 -0.24
CA TRP A 121 6.83 8.48 0.87
C TRP A 121 7.48 7.22 1.44
N SER A 122 7.55 7.10 2.77
CA SER A 122 7.94 5.89 3.48
C SER A 122 6.73 5.26 4.14
N LEU A 123 6.65 3.93 4.10
CA LEU A 123 5.61 3.16 4.75
C LEU A 123 5.78 3.27 6.27
N ALA A 124 4.77 3.82 6.93
CA ALA A 124 4.71 3.99 8.38
C ALA A 124 4.00 2.80 9.05
N TYR A 125 2.91 2.33 8.44
CA TYR A 125 2.13 1.21 8.94
C TYR A 125 1.54 0.40 7.78
N SER A 126 1.38 -0.90 8.00
CA SER A 126 0.73 -1.82 7.07
C SER A 126 -0.19 -2.75 7.85
N SER A 127 -1.45 -2.86 7.40
CA SER A 127 -2.38 -3.83 7.95
C SER A 127 -2.00 -5.27 7.57
N THR A 128 -1.03 -5.48 6.67
CA THR A 128 -0.51 -6.78 6.25
C THR A 128 1.03 -6.80 6.20
N ASP A 129 1.65 -7.68 5.41
CA ASP A 129 3.12 -7.74 5.27
C ASP A 129 3.55 -6.54 4.41
N SER A 130 4.55 -5.79 4.84
CA SER A 130 4.98 -4.54 4.18
C SER A 130 5.43 -4.73 2.73
N THR A 131 5.81 -5.95 2.33
CA THR A 131 6.07 -6.25 0.91
C THR A 131 4.84 -6.09 0.02
N ARG A 132 3.64 -6.27 0.57
CA ARG A 132 2.36 -6.12 -0.14
C ARG A 132 1.95 -4.68 -0.41
N SER A 133 2.68 -3.70 0.14
CA SER A 133 2.48 -2.26 -0.13
C SER A 133 2.77 -1.86 -1.59
N SER A 134 3.39 -2.74 -2.37
CA SER A 134 3.65 -2.53 -3.80
C SER A 134 2.41 -2.83 -4.65
N PRO A 135 2.08 -2.00 -5.67
CA PRO A 135 0.93 -2.22 -6.56
C PRO A 135 0.97 -3.53 -7.34
N PHE A 136 2.14 -4.20 -7.40
CA PHE A 136 2.26 -5.53 -7.99
C PHE A 136 1.37 -6.57 -7.29
N PHE A 137 1.30 -6.56 -5.96
CA PHE A 137 0.60 -7.58 -5.18
C PHE A 137 -0.92 -7.58 -5.36
N PRO A 138 -1.64 -6.45 -5.26
CA PRO A 138 -3.07 -6.45 -5.56
C PRO A 138 -3.38 -6.83 -7.01
N CYS A 139 -2.54 -6.41 -7.96
CA CYS A 139 -2.63 -6.85 -9.36
C CYS A 139 -2.43 -8.37 -9.51
N PHE A 140 -1.47 -8.95 -8.78
CA PHE A 140 -1.25 -10.39 -8.71
C PHE A 140 -2.48 -11.13 -8.15
N THR A 141 -3.06 -10.64 -7.05
CA THR A 141 -4.30 -11.19 -6.49
C THR A 141 -5.45 -11.10 -7.47
N LYS A 142 -5.59 -9.98 -8.19
CA LYS A 142 -6.61 -9.83 -9.23
C LYS A 142 -6.45 -10.84 -10.37
N ALA A 143 -5.21 -11.18 -10.74
CA ALA A 143 -4.87 -12.12 -11.80
C ALA A 143 -5.15 -13.58 -11.41
N PHE A 144 -4.72 -14.00 -10.22
CA PHE A 144 -4.73 -15.41 -9.80
C PHE A 144 -5.83 -15.76 -8.78
N GLY A 145 -6.52 -14.76 -8.24
CA GLY A 145 -7.55 -14.89 -7.20
C GLY A 145 -6.98 -15.03 -5.79
N ASP A 146 -7.83 -14.80 -4.79
CA ASP A 146 -7.47 -14.78 -3.36
C ASP A 146 -6.90 -16.13 -2.87
N SER A 147 -7.43 -17.25 -3.39
CA SER A 147 -6.98 -18.58 -2.97
C SER A 147 -5.53 -18.88 -3.40
N ALA A 148 -5.16 -18.57 -4.64
CA ALA A 148 -3.82 -18.84 -5.15
C ALA A 148 -2.80 -17.82 -4.59
N SER A 149 -3.19 -16.55 -4.51
CA SER A 149 -2.36 -15.50 -3.92
C SER A 149 -2.08 -15.76 -2.44
N SER A 150 -3.10 -16.10 -1.64
CA SER A 150 -2.92 -16.40 -0.22
C SER A 150 -1.99 -17.60 0.03
N GLN A 151 -1.91 -18.58 -0.88
CA GLN A 151 -0.93 -19.67 -0.75
C GLN A 151 0.50 -19.17 -0.89
N ILE A 152 0.76 -18.31 -1.88
CA ILE A 152 2.09 -17.71 -2.08
C ILE A 152 2.42 -16.77 -0.93
N TYR A 153 1.45 -15.98 -0.48
CA TYR A 153 1.61 -15.09 0.66
C TYR A 153 1.89 -15.85 1.94
N ARG A 154 1.22 -16.97 2.19
CA ARG A 154 1.53 -17.83 3.34
C ARG A 154 2.95 -18.34 3.32
N ILE A 155 3.50 -18.65 2.14
CA ILE A 155 4.90 -19.07 2.02
C ILE A 155 5.81 -17.92 2.47
N THR A 156 5.58 -16.71 1.95
CA THR A 156 6.41 -15.53 2.29
C THR A 156 6.23 -15.04 3.72
N ASP A 157 5.05 -15.23 4.30
CA ASP A 157 4.67 -14.79 5.65
C ASP A 157 5.10 -15.84 6.70
N SER A 158 5.29 -17.11 6.30
CA SER A 158 5.73 -18.19 7.19
C SER A 158 7.23 -18.19 7.48
N ILE A 159 8.01 -17.36 6.77
CA ILE A 159 9.45 -17.29 6.98
C ILE A 159 9.69 -16.58 8.33
N PRO A 160 10.32 -17.25 9.31
CA PRO A 160 10.51 -16.69 10.64
C PRO A 160 11.24 -15.35 10.62
N SER A 161 10.85 -14.45 11.53
CA SER A 161 11.58 -13.21 11.80
C SER A 161 13.03 -13.53 12.18
N GLY A 162 13.97 -12.80 11.58
CA GLY A 162 15.42 -13.07 11.63
C GLY A 162 15.95 -13.80 10.39
N ILE A 163 15.18 -14.73 9.81
CA ILE A 163 15.56 -15.32 8.51
C ILE A 163 15.12 -14.41 7.37
N LYS A 164 13.92 -13.84 7.45
CA LYS A 164 13.45 -12.76 6.57
C LYS A 164 13.28 -11.52 7.43
N ASP A 165 13.72 -10.41 6.89
CA ASP A 165 13.48 -9.08 7.43
C ASP A 165 12.98 -8.20 6.29
N VAL A 166 11.95 -7.40 6.53
CA VAL A 166 11.42 -6.48 5.53
C VAL A 166 11.81 -5.09 5.99
N GLY A 167 12.75 -4.48 5.27
CA GLY A 167 13.22 -3.14 5.58
C GLY A 167 12.26 -2.07 5.07
N ASP A 168 12.81 -0.91 4.76
CA ASP A 168 12.04 0.23 4.30
C ASP A 168 11.21 -0.09 3.04
N ALA A 169 9.92 0.26 3.08
CA ALA A 169 9.10 0.38 1.89
C ALA A 169 8.90 1.86 1.55
N LYS A 170 9.21 2.24 0.31
CA LYS A 170 9.15 3.61 -0.20
C LYS A 170 8.33 3.70 -1.47
N GLN A 171 7.60 4.79 -1.64
CA GLN A 171 6.90 5.13 -2.88
C GLN A 171 7.33 6.52 -3.33
N THR A 172 7.59 6.71 -4.62
CA THR A 172 7.91 8.02 -5.19
C THR A 172 6.95 8.31 -6.32
N PHE A 173 6.24 9.43 -6.20
CA PHE A 173 5.30 9.92 -7.20
C PHE A 173 5.93 11.09 -7.95
N ASP A 174 6.01 10.94 -9.26
CA ASP A 174 6.28 12.01 -10.20
C ASP A 174 4.96 12.29 -10.95
N VAL A 175 4.22 13.27 -10.45
CA VAL A 175 2.90 13.66 -10.96
C VAL A 175 3.00 14.23 -12.38
N ASP A 176 4.06 14.98 -12.68
CA ASP A 176 4.27 15.57 -14.00
C ASP A 176 4.46 14.48 -15.07
N LYS A 177 5.12 13.38 -14.71
CA LYS A 177 5.29 12.21 -15.58
C LYS A 177 4.17 11.17 -15.46
N GLY A 178 3.29 11.28 -14.45
CA GLY A 178 2.30 10.26 -14.13
C GLY A 178 2.93 8.91 -13.76
N THR A 179 4.08 8.92 -13.07
CA THR A 179 4.83 7.70 -12.73
C THR A 179 4.93 7.47 -11.22
N LEU A 180 4.77 6.21 -10.83
CA LEU A 180 4.90 5.74 -9.47
C LEU A 180 6.00 4.68 -9.41
N VAL A 181 6.99 4.89 -8.54
CA VAL A 181 8.04 3.91 -8.24
C VAL A 181 7.86 3.42 -6.81
N SER A 182 7.54 2.15 -6.65
CA SER A 182 7.44 1.46 -5.35
C SER A 182 8.68 0.61 -5.13
N ARG A 183 9.31 0.77 -3.96
CA ARG A 183 10.51 0.04 -3.56
C ARG A 183 10.26 -0.61 -2.22
N VAL A 184 10.62 -1.87 -2.08
CA VAL A 184 10.59 -2.57 -0.80
C VAL A 184 11.91 -3.28 -0.59
N GLU A 185 12.58 -2.97 0.51
CA GLU A 185 13.76 -3.71 0.92
C GLU A 185 13.36 -5.06 1.53
N VAL A 186 13.94 -6.13 1.01
CA VAL A 186 13.78 -7.47 1.54
C VAL A 186 15.15 -8.03 1.84
N SER A 187 15.35 -8.36 3.11
CA SER A 187 16.56 -8.97 3.64
C SER A 187 16.28 -10.43 4.01
N ALA A 188 17.25 -11.29 3.71
CA ALA A 188 17.22 -12.71 4.00
C ALA A 188 18.51 -13.15 4.69
N LEU A 189 18.43 -14.27 5.42
CA LEU A 189 19.53 -14.93 6.12
C LEU A 189 20.22 -13.99 7.14
N ASN A 190 19.49 -13.47 8.13
CA ASN A 190 20.03 -12.50 9.12
C ASN A 190 20.72 -11.29 8.44
N SER A 191 20.07 -10.73 7.42
CA SER A 191 20.57 -9.57 6.65
C SER A 191 21.87 -9.80 5.86
N ILE A 192 22.27 -11.06 5.67
CA ILE A 192 23.44 -11.41 4.81
C ILE A 192 23.14 -11.17 3.32
N SER A 193 21.85 -11.22 2.96
CA SER A 193 21.35 -11.03 1.60
C SER A 193 20.19 -10.05 1.60
N SER A 194 20.42 -8.78 1.33
CA SER A 194 19.36 -7.80 1.01
C SER A 194 19.18 -7.60 -0.48
N SER A 195 17.96 -7.25 -0.89
CA SER A 195 17.56 -6.83 -2.23
C SER A 195 16.41 -5.84 -2.13
N VAL A 196 16.41 -4.80 -2.98
CA VAL A 196 15.31 -3.84 -3.08
C VAL A 196 14.41 -4.22 -4.25
N MET A 197 13.23 -4.74 -3.97
CA MET A 197 12.24 -5.03 -5.01
C MET A 197 11.63 -3.72 -5.50
N THR A 198 11.84 -3.40 -6.77
CA THR A 198 11.37 -2.14 -7.38
C THR A 198 10.27 -2.42 -8.41
N THR A 199 9.08 -1.90 -8.16
CA THR A 199 7.94 -1.91 -9.09
C THR A 199 7.76 -0.52 -9.67
N ARG A 200 7.83 -0.41 -10.99
CA ARG A 200 7.56 0.83 -11.74
C ARG A 200 6.19 0.76 -12.36
N SER A 201 5.40 1.80 -12.15
CA SER A 201 4.02 1.91 -12.57
C SER A 201 3.75 3.27 -13.18
N THR A 202 2.72 3.36 -14.00
CA THR A 202 2.07 4.64 -14.33
C THR A 202 0.82 4.79 -13.49
N PHE A 203 0.38 6.02 -13.25
CA PHE A 203 -0.87 6.26 -12.54
C PHE A 203 -1.65 7.42 -13.13
N ASN A 204 -2.96 7.39 -12.96
CA ASN A 204 -3.87 8.49 -13.27
C ASN A 204 -4.80 8.74 -12.08
N VAL A 205 -5.16 10.00 -11.86
CA VAL A 205 -6.12 10.40 -10.82
C VAL A 205 -7.50 10.54 -11.47
N ASP A 206 -8.46 9.71 -11.08
CA ASP A 206 -9.80 9.69 -11.70
C ASP A 206 -10.80 10.60 -11.00
N LYS A 207 -10.74 10.64 -9.67
CA LYS A 207 -11.64 11.44 -8.82
C LYS A 207 -10.79 12.14 -7.77
N GLU A 208 -10.99 13.46 -7.67
CA GLU A 208 -10.48 14.28 -6.57
C GLU A 208 -11.69 14.69 -5.72
N GLY A 209 -11.78 14.14 -4.51
CA GLY A 209 -12.61 14.67 -3.44
C GLY A 209 -11.78 15.59 -2.55
N PRO A 210 -12.41 16.38 -1.67
CA PRO A 210 -11.66 17.06 -0.61
C PRO A 210 -10.88 16.00 0.17
N ASN A 211 -9.55 16.06 0.11
CA ASN A 211 -8.61 15.12 0.76
C ASN A 211 -8.72 13.64 0.33
N GLU A 212 -9.46 13.33 -0.73
CA GLU A 212 -9.55 11.97 -1.28
C GLU A 212 -9.11 11.94 -2.74
N ALA A 213 -8.37 10.90 -3.13
CA ALA A 213 -8.04 10.64 -4.52
C ALA A 213 -8.29 9.18 -4.88
N THR A 214 -8.88 8.94 -6.04
CA THR A 214 -8.90 7.60 -6.64
C THR A 214 -7.75 7.47 -7.64
N LEU A 215 -6.74 6.68 -7.30
CA LEU A 215 -5.58 6.41 -8.15
C LEU A 215 -5.76 5.13 -8.95
N ASN A 216 -5.76 5.26 -10.27
CA ASN A 216 -5.66 4.12 -11.18
C ASN A 216 -4.19 3.86 -11.49
N VAL A 217 -3.64 2.82 -10.90
CA VAL A 217 -2.23 2.44 -11.06
C VAL A 217 -2.12 1.26 -12.02
N GLU A 218 -1.31 1.43 -13.05
CA GLU A 218 -0.96 0.39 -14.02
C GLU A 218 0.48 -0.06 -13.78
N VAL A 219 0.65 -1.32 -13.40
CA VAL A 219 1.96 -1.90 -13.14
C VAL A 219 2.68 -2.07 -14.48
N GLY A 220 3.89 -1.54 -14.60
CA GLY A 220 4.74 -1.72 -15.77
C GLY A 220 5.69 -2.89 -15.57
N THR A 221 6.77 -2.64 -14.82
CA THR A 221 7.85 -3.60 -14.60
C THR A 221 8.14 -3.82 -13.13
N THR A 222 8.69 -5.00 -12.81
CA THR A 222 9.23 -5.30 -11.48
C THR A 222 10.65 -5.86 -11.63
N LYS A 223 11.58 -5.35 -10.81
CA LYS A 223 12.99 -5.76 -10.83
C LYS A 223 13.57 -5.77 -9.41
N PRO A 224 14.34 -6.80 -9.02
CA PRO A 224 15.21 -6.71 -7.86
C PRO A 224 16.40 -5.81 -8.19
N GLU A 225 16.57 -4.74 -7.41
CA GLU A 225 17.65 -3.78 -7.47
C GLU A 225 18.50 -3.84 -6.19
N LYS A 226 19.73 -3.32 -6.24
CA LYS A 226 20.63 -3.22 -5.07
C LYS A 226 20.75 -4.54 -4.28
N SER A 227 20.98 -5.64 -5.00
CA SER A 227 21.10 -6.96 -4.37
C SER A 227 22.54 -7.23 -3.92
N THR A 228 22.74 -7.41 -2.63
CA THR A 228 24.04 -7.78 -2.03
C THR A 228 24.57 -9.14 -2.53
N VAL A 229 23.70 -10.01 -3.07
CA VAL A 229 24.13 -11.26 -3.73
C VAL A 229 24.83 -10.95 -5.05
N VAL A 230 24.32 -9.98 -5.81
CA VAL A 230 24.92 -9.52 -7.07
C VAL A 230 26.25 -8.84 -6.80
N ASP A 231 26.38 -8.08 -5.71
CA ASP A 231 27.64 -7.46 -5.31
C ASP A 231 28.76 -8.47 -5.01
N LYS A 232 28.37 -9.69 -4.61
CA LYS A 232 29.29 -10.81 -4.36
C LYS A 232 29.64 -11.62 -5.62
N LEU A 233 28.96 -11.40 -6.74
CA LEU A 233 29.30 -12.05 -8.01
C LEU A 233 30.59 -11.47 -8.61
N PRO A 234 31.35 -12.22 -9.41
CA PRO A 234 32.47 -11.67 -10.17
C PRO A 234 32.02 -10.53 -11.09
N ASP A 235 32.86 -9.50 -11.31
CA ASP A 235 32.51 -8.27 -12.05
C ASP A 235 31.94 -8.53 -13.45
N LEU A 236 32.38 -9.61 -14.11
CA LEU A 236 31.86 -10.04 -15.41
C LEU A 236 30.34 -10.29 -15.39
N PHE A 237 29.80 -10.76 -14.26
CA PHE A 237 28.38 -11.07 -14.09
C PHE A 237 27.58 -9.89 -13.53
N LYS A 238 28.21 -8.93 -12.85
CA LYS A 238 27.53 -7.74 -12.31
C LYS A 238 26.89 -6.91 -13.41
N GLY A 239 27.68 -6.56 -14.42
CA GLY A 239 27.18 -5.80 -15.57
C GLY A 239 26.06 -6.53 -16.33
N LEU A 240 26.10 -7.86 -16.37
CA LEU A 240 25.04 -8.65 -16.97
C LEU A 240 23.73 -8.50 -16.19
N VAL A 241 23.76 -8.71 -14.86
CA VAL A 241 22.55 -8.64 -14.02
C VAL A 241 21.97 -7.22 -13.99
N GLU A 242 22.82 -6.19 -13.92
CA GLU A 242 22.38 -4.80 -13.96
C GLU A 242 21.72 -4.45 -15.30
N SER A 243 22.23 -5.00 -16.42
CA SER A 243 21.68 -4.79 -17.76
C SER A 243 20.38 -5.57 -18.05
N VAL A 244 20.00 -6.55 -17.21
CA VAL A 244 18.75 -7.29 -17.42
C VAL A 244 17.57 -6.32 -17.28
N PRO A 245 16.70 -6.19 -18.29
CA PRO A 245 15.53 -5.34 -18.18
C PRO A 245 14.61 -5.84 -17.07
N GLY A 246 13.83 -4.93 -16.48
CA GLY A 246 12.82 -5.33 -15.50
C GLY A 246 11.83 -6.32 -16.09
N PHE A 247 11.34 -7.26 -15.28
CA PHE A 247 10.33 -8.20 -15.74
C PHE A 247 9.04 -7.42 -16.06
N PRO A 248 8.42 -7.60 -17.24
CA PRO A 248 7.22 -6.87 -17.64
C PRO A 248 5.97 -7.39 -16.92
N SER A 249 5.93 -7.20 -15.60
CA SER A 249 4.91 -7.72 -14.69
C SER A 249 3.50 -7.34 -15.13
N GLY A 250 3.27 -6.10 -15.56
CA GLY A 250 1.97 -5.64 -16.03
C GLY A 250 1.43 -6.47 -17.18
N MET A 251 2.24 -6.60 -18.23
CA MET A 251 1.88 -7.38 -19.41
C MET A 251 1.70 -8.86 -19.08
N ALA A 252 2.55 -9.41 -18.21
CA ALA A 252 2.44 -10.80 -17.77
C ALA A 252 1.14 -11.06 -17.00
N LEU A 253 0.72 -10.14 -16.14
CA LEU A 253 -0.54 -10.22 -15.39
C LEU A 253 -1.74 -10.07 -16.34
N GLU A 254 -1.73 -9.08 -17.23
CA GLU A 254 -2.77 -8.90 -18.27
C GLU A 254 -2.97 -10.15 -19.13
N ALA A 255 -1.89 -10.88 -19.44
CA ALA A 255 -1.95 -12.13 -20.20
C ALA A 255 -2.63 -13.27 -19.42
N VAL A 256 -2.61 -13.25 -18.08
CA VAL A 256 -3.34 -14.20 -17.23
C VAL A 256 -4.82 -13.84 -17.16
N LYS A 257 -5.12 -12.56 -16.87
CA LYS A 257 -6.48 -12.04 -16.78
C LYS A 257 -6.50 -10.57 -17.22
N LYS A 258 -7.31 -10.27 -18.23
CA LYS A 258 -7.50 -8.89 -18.71
C LYS A 258 -7.91 -7.96 -17.55
N GLY A 259 -7.25 -6.81 -17.45
CA GLY A 259 -7.43 -5.80 -16.42
C GLY A 259 -6.68 -6.08 -15.11
N SER A 260 -5.95 -7.20 -14.99
CA SER A 260 -5.21 -7.54 -13.76
C SER A 260 -3.85 -6.89 -13.63
N GLY A 261 -3.34 -6.21 -14.65
CA GLY A 261 -2.18 -5.33 -14.55
C GLY A 261 -2.51 -3.95 -13.94
N LYS A 262 -3.78 -3.71 -13.60
CA LYS A 262 -4.30 -2.44 -13.09
C LYS A 262 -4.99 -2.60 -11.75
N VAL A 263 -4.71 -1.70 -10.82
CA VAL A 263 -5.31 -1.61 -9.49
C VAL A 263 -5.80 -0.20 -9.23
N VAL A 264 -6.88 -0.07 -8.46
CA VAL A 264 -7.42 1.19 -7.99
C VAL A 264 -7.09 1.34 -6.51
N PHE A 265 -6.44 2.45 -6.14
CA PHE A 265 -6.25 2.84 -4.76
C PHE A 265 -7.18 4.00 -4.40
N GLU A 266 -7.80 3.90 -3.23
CA GLU A 266 -8.38 5.01 -2.50
C GLU A 266 -7.28 5.61 -1.63
N GLU A 267 -6.92 6.86 -1.92
CA GLU A 267 -5.99 7.65 -1.15
C GLU A 267 -6.76 8.65 -0.31
N VAL A 268 -6.41 8.74 0.97
CA VAL A 268 -6.96 9.72 1.91
C VAL A 268 -5.79 10.47 2.52
N PHE A 269 -5.78 11.79 2.34
CA PHE A 269 -4.76 12.67 2.91
C PHE A 269 -5.26 13.23 4.23
N PHE A 270 -4.43 13.18 5.27
CA PHE A 270 -4.73 13.88 6.52
C PHE A 270 -4.11 15.26 6.51
N ASP A 271 -2.91 15.36 5.92
CA ASP A 271 -2.19 16.59 5.67
C ASP A 271 -1.13 16.34 4.57
N GLU A 272 -0.16 17.23 4.48
CA GLU A 272 0.96 17.11 3.55
C GLU A 272 1.92 15.97 3.93
N GLU A 273 1.98 15.55 5.20
CA GLU A 273 2.96 14.61 5.71
C GLU A 273 2.43 13.18 5.79
N VAL A 274 1.12 12.97 5.90
CA VAL A 274 0.53 11.64 6.11
C VAL A 274 -0.61 11.39 5.15
N ARG A 275 -0.56 10.22 4.50
CA ARG A 275 -1.66 9.67 3.72
C ARG A 275 -1.92 8.22 4.08
N VAL A 276 -3.17 7.80 3.91
CA VAL A 276 -3.57 6.40 3.96
C VAL A 276 -4.00 5.98 2.57
N ASN A 277 -3.50 4.83 2.13
CA ASN A 277 -4.03 4.19 0.94
C ASN A 277 -4.68 2.84 1.26
N LYS A 278 -5.74 2.56 0.53
CA LYS A 278 -6.46 1.30 0.55
C LYS A 278 -6.74 0.89 -0.88
N TYR A 279 -6.71 -0.40 -1.19
CA TYR A 279 -7.15 -0.88 -2.50
C TYR A 279 -8.40 -1.73 -2.38
N GLU A 280 -9.23 -1.67 -3.42
CA GLU A 280 -10.45 -2.46 -3.49
C GLU A 280 -10.14 -3.90 -3.93
N THR A 281 -10.29 -4.85 -3.01
CA THR A 281 -10.29 -6.29 -3.31
C THR A 281 -11.68 -6.69 -3.81
N GLY A 282 -11.85 -6.75 -5.13
CA GLY A 282 -13.17 -6.86 -5.77
C GLY A 282 -14.03 -8.11 -5.51
N THR A 283 -13.78 -8.98 -4.51
CA THR A 283 -14.56 -10.23 -4.36
C THR A 283 -14.75 -10.84 -2.96
N GLY A 284 -14.48 -10.21 -1.82
CA GLY A 284 -14.80 -10.88 -0.55
C GLY A 284 -14.60 -10.11 0.75
N ASP A 285 -15.09 -10.71 1.85
CA ASP A 285 -15.10 -10.25 3.26
C ASP A 285 -13.76 -9.75 3.84
N TYR A 286 -12.67 -9.79 3.06
CA TYR A 286 -11.41 -9.14 3.40
C TYR A 286 -11.52 -7.68 2.99
N GLY A 287 -11.88 -6.82 3.95
CA GLY A 287 -11.72 -5.38 3.80
C GLY A 287 -10.31 -5.09 3.28
N GLY A 288 -10.21 -4.26 2.24
CA GLY A 288 -8.95 -4.00 1.54
C GLY A 288 -7.79 -3.69 2.49
N GLU A 289 -6.60 -4.14 2.12
CA GLU A 289 -5.39 -3.87 2.90
C GLU A 289 -5.16 -2.35 2.99
N THR A 290 -4.71 -1.90 4.16
CA THR A 290 -4.56 -0.48 4.49
C THR A 290 -3.11 -0.20 4.80
N PHE A 291 -2.56 0.84 4.18
CA PHE A 291 -1.19 1.28 4.42
C PHE A 291 -1.17 2.76 4.75
N VAL A 292 -0.40 3.12 5.78
CA VAL A 292 -0.15 4.51 6.17
C VAL A 292 1.22 4.88 5.64
N TRP A 293 1.31 6.01 4.96
CA TRP A 293 2.53 6.54 4.39
C TRP A 293 2.86 7.88 5.02
N ARG A 294 4.14 8.09 5.30
CA ARG A 294 4.70 9.37 5.73
C ARG A 294 5.52 9.99 4.60
N ARG A 295 5.36 11.27 4.32
CA ARG A 295 6.19 11.98 3.34
C ARG A 295 7.61 12.13 3.89
N THR A 296 8.58 11.88 3.04
CA THR A 296 10.02 11.99 3.33
C THR A 296 10.69 13.09 2.51
N SER A 297 10.12 13.45 1.36
CA SER A 297 10.58 14.59 0.56
C SER A 297 9.48 15.14 -0.34
N PHE A 298 9.61 16.41 -0.71
CA PHE A 298 8.78 17.06 -1.71
C PHE A 298 9.47 16.99 -3.08
N GLY A 299 8.70 17.18 -4.16
CA GLY A 299 9.10 16.90 -5.55
C GLY A 299 10.40 17.53 -6.07
N SER A 300 11.00 18.50 -5.38
CA SER A 300 12.32 19.06 -5.73
C SER A 300 13.49 18.11 -5.45
N ASP A 301 13.29 17.11 -4.58
CA ASP A 301 14.35 16.23 -4.09
C ASP A 301 14.23 14.81 -4.66
N ILE A 302 13.51 14.66 -5.79
CA ILE A 302 13.50 13.39 -6.53
C ILE A 302 14.91 13.23 -7.11
N ASP A 303 15.72 12.47 -6.39
CA ASP A 303 17.14 12.27 -6.59
C ASP A 303 17.47 12.03 -8.08
N GLU A 304 17.96 13.06 -8.79
CA GLU A 304 18.27 13.02 -10.23
C GLU A 304 19.34 11.96 -10.57
N GLY A 305 20.01 11.40 -9.56
CA GLY A 305 20.93 10.27 -9.70
C GLY A 305 20.24 8.94 -10.03
N GLU A 306 18.93 8.80 -9.79
CA GLU A 306 18.17 7.63 -10.21
C GLU A 306 17.69 7.80 -11.65
N LYS A 307 18.54 7.42 -12.61
CA LYS A 307 18.13 7.29 -14.02
C LYS A 307 16.88 6.41 -14.09
N VAL A 308 15.73 7.04 -14.28
CA VAL A 308 14.51 6.39 -14.75
C VAL A 308 14.85 5.84 -16.13
N TRP A 309 15.12 4.54 -16.21
CA TRP A 309 15.29 3.87 -17.49
C TRP A 309 14.00 4.09 -18.30
N GLU A 310 14.12 4.77 -19.43
CA GLU A 310 13.02 4.89 -20.37
C GLU A 310 12.59 3.48 -20.83
N PHE A 311 11.28 3.27 -20.87
CA PHE A 311 10.63 2.00 -21.23
C PHE A 311 10.94 1.56 -22.66
#